data_AF-A0A352D490-F1
#
_entry.id   AF-A0A352D490-F1
#
_cell.length_a   1.000
_cell.length_b   1.000
_cell.length_c   1.000
_cell.angle_alpha   90.00
_cell.angle_beta   90.00
_cell.angle_gamma   90.00
#
_symmetry.space_group_name_H-M   'P 1'
#
loop_
_entity.id
_entity.type
_entity.pdbx_description
1 polymer ?
#
loop_
_entity_poly.entity_id
_entity_poly.type
_entity_poly.pdbx_seq_one_letter_code
_entity_poly.pdbx_strand_id
1 'polypeptide(L)'
;MPEIEESDSYKLKVKRLLQRLYKYGITQEELPTMIDMLVDSIVEDVAKAGRVPRYSYILMINSPEIYEYEYDNYLEISCGFEPKMENIDDIAIDGYMVLPTSGSARMDIESGEIVNVNVSWEERSVDDYDT
;
A
#
# COMPACT_ATOMS: atom_id res chain seq x y z
N MET A 1 6.93 -12.70 1.06
CA MET A 1 5.87 -11.66 0.91
C MET A 1 5.79 -10.94 2.24
N PRO A 2 5.56 -9.61 2.28
CA PRO A 2 5.29 -8.96 3.56
C PRO A 2 4.00 -9.51 4.17
N GLU A 3 3.87 -9.34 5.48
CA GLU A 3 2.58 -9.51 6.12
C GLU A 3 1.70 -8.31 5.75
N ILE A 4 0.43 -8.59 5.42
CA ILE A 4 -0.52 -7.57 4.97
C ILE A 4 -1.66 -7.54 5.98
N GLU A 5 -1.95 -6.36 6.50
CA GLU A 5 -3.04 -6.14 7.42
C GLU A 5 -4.01 -5.08 6.89
N GLU A 6 -5.30 -5.36 7.06
CA GLU A 6 -6.37 -4.44 6.69
C GLU A 6 -6.83 -3.67 7.92
N SER A 7 -6.80 -2.34 7.86
CA SER A 7 -7.38 -1.53 8.92
C SER A 7 -8.91 -1.69 9.02
N ASP A 8 -9.50 -1.42 10.19
CA ASP A 8 -10.98 -1.38 10.30
C ASP A 8 -11.60 -0.29 9.40
N SER A 9 -10.85 0.80 9.18
CA SER A 9 -11.19 1.84 8.22
C SER A 9 -11.30 1.29 6.79
N TYR A 10 -10.37 0.43 6.39
CA TYR A 10 -10.36 -0.21 5.07
C TYR A 10 -11.65 -0.98 4.82
N LYS A 11 -12.08 -1.85 5.75
CA LYS A 11 -13.29 -2.67 5.60
C LYS A 11 -14.54 -1.81 5.36
N LEU A 12 -14.66 -0.69 6.09
CA LEU A 12 -15.77 0.23 5.92
C LEU A 12 -15.74 0.95 4.56
N LYS A 13 -14.54 1.35 4.10
CA LYS A 13 -14.37 2.04 2.82
C LYS A 13 -14.62 1.14 1.62
N VAL A 14 -14.16 -0.12 1.65
CA VAL A 14 -14.46 -1.13 0.62
C VAL A 14 -15.97 -1.29 0.42
N LYS A 15 -16.73 -1.39 1.52
CA LYS A 15 -18.20 -1.50 1.44
C LYS A 15 -18.85 -0.30 0.73
N ARG A 16 -18.34 0.92 0.97
CA ARG A 16 -18.84 2.14 0.31
C ARG A 16 -18.40 2.23 -1.15
N LEU A 17 -17.19 1.78 -1.46
CA LEU A 17 -16.66 1.72 -2.81
C LEU A 17 -17.47 0.83 -3.73
N LEU A 18 -17.86 -0.36 -3.26
CA LEU A 18 -18.69 -1.28 -4.04
C LEU A 18 -20.01 -0.65 -4.52
N GLN A 19 -20.60 0.25 -3.73
CA GLN A 19 -21.80 0.98 -4.13
C GLN A 19 -21.52 2.00 -5.25
N ARG A 20 -20.34 2.60 -5.25
CA ARG A 20 -19.91 3.58 -6.27
C ARG A 20 -19.42 2.90 -7.54
N LEU A 21 -18.81 1.72 -7.42
CA LEU A 21 -18.17 0.99 -8.51
C LEU A 21 -19.16 0.32 -9.46
N TYR A 22 -20.39 0.07 -9.00
CA TYR A 22 -21.45 -0.49 -9.85
C TYR A 22 -21.67 0.32 -11.15
N LYS A 23 -21.44 1.64 -11.13
CA LYS A 23 -21.56 2.49 -12.32
C LYS A 23 -20.49 2.24 -13.39
N TYR A 24 -19.37 1.64 -13.01
CA TYR A 24 -18.28 1.24 -13.92
C TYR A 24 -18.39 -0.24 -14.30
N GLY A 25 -19.46 -0.94 -13.89
CA GLY A 25 -19.62 -2.37 -14.15
C GLY A 25 -18.73 -3.28 -13.30
N ILE A 26 -17.98 -2.72 -12.35
CA ILE A 26 -17.09 -3.49 -11.46
C ILE A 26 -17.91 -4.21 -10.39
N THR A 27 -17.70 -5.52 -10.32
CA THR A 27 -18.37 -6.45 -9.41
C THR A 27 -17.70 -6.50 -8.04
N GLN A 28 -18.38 -7.15 -7.09
CA GLN A 28 -17.81 -7.40 -5.76
C GLN A 28 -16.62 -8.36 -5.78
N GLU A 29 -16.48 -9.14 -6.85
CA GLU A 29 -15.39 -10.10 -7.03
C GLU A 29 -14.15 -9.45 -7.67
N GLU A 30 -14.34 -8.44 -8.52
CA GLU A 30 -13.26 -7.75 -9.22
C GLU A 30 -12.52 -6.74 -8.34
N LEU A 31 -13.22 -6.03 -7.44
CA LEU A 31 -12.60 -5.02 -6.60
C LEU A 31 -11.44 -5.57 -5.74
N PRO A 32 -11.59 -6.71 -5.03
CA PRO A 32 -10.46 -7.32 -4.31
C PRO A 32 -9.26 -7.58 -5.22
N THR A 33 -9.48 -8.12 -6.42
CA THR A 33 -8.39 -8.37 -7.38
C THR A 33 -7.69 -7.08 -7.81
N MET A 34 -8.43 -6.01 -8.06
CA MET A 34 -7.83 -4.71 -8.39
C MET A 34 -7.02 -4.13 -7.22
N ILE A 35 -7.52 -4.29 -5.99
CA ILE A 35 -6.80 -3.87 -4.79
C ILE A 35 -5.51 -4.69 -4.62
N ASP A 36 -5.57 -6.01 -4.80
CA ASP A 36 -4.41 -6.89 -4.71
C ASP A 36 -3.33 -6.49 -5.73
N MET A 37 -3.72 -6.22 -6.99
CA MET A 37 -2.79 -5.73 -8.02
C MET A 37 -2.11 -4.41 -7.63
N LEU A 38 -2.86 -3.50 -7.02
CA LEU A 38 -2.33 -2.22 -6.52
C LEU A 38 -1.36 -2.43 -5.35
N VAL A 39 -1.70 -3.32 -4.41
CA VAL A 39 -0.85 -3.69 -3.27
C VAL A 39 0.45 -4.31 -3.76
N ASP A 40 0.36 -5.28 -4.67
CA ASP A 40 1.52 -5.96 -5.24
C ASP A 40 2.45 -4.97 -5.95
N SER A 41 1.89 -3.98 -6.66
CA SER A 41 2.67 -2.92 -7.32
C SER A 41 3.50 -2.10 -6.32
N ILE A 42 2.93 -1.77 -5.15
CA ILE A 42 3.66 -1.09 -4.06
C ILE A 42 4.77 -1.99 -3.50
N VAL A 43 4.45 -3.26 -3.21
CA VAL A 43 5.42 -4.23 -2.66
C VAL A 43 6.57 -4.48 -3.64
N GLU A 44 6.29 -4.52 -4.94
CA GLU A 44 7.31 -4.62 -5.97
C GLU A 44 8.22 -3.40 -6.02
N ASP A 45 7.67 -2.19 -5.89
CA ASP A 45 8.46 -0.96 -5.90
C ASP A 45 9.42 -0.90 -4.69
N VAL A 46 8.92 -1.23 -3.50
CA VAL A 46 9.74 -1.40 -2.28
C VAL A 46 10.86 -2.42 -2.51
N ALA A 47 10.54 -3.56 -3.13
CA ALA A 47 11.52 -4.61 -3.38
C ALA A 47 12.58 -4.20 -4.42
N LYS A 48 12.19 -3.45 -5.47
CA LYS A 48 13.11 -2.92 -6.49
C LYS A 48 14.10 -1.93 -5.90
N ALA A 49 13.72 -1.18 -4.88
CA ALA A 49 14.64 -0.30 -4.15
C ALA A 49 15.76 -1.07 -3.44
N GLY A 50 15.54 -2.34 -3.07
CA GLY A 50 16.54 -3.22 -2.47
C GLY A 50 17.02 -2.80 -1.08
N ARG A 51 16.30 -1.89 -0.42
CA ARG A 51 16.68 -1.30 0.87
C ARG A 51 16.20 -2.09 2.09
N VAL A 52 15.07 -2.79 1.95
CA VAL A 52 14.37 -3.42 3.06
C VAL A 52 13.87 -4.81 2.63
N PRO A 53 14.19 -5.89 3.37
CA PRO A 53 13.65 -7.21 3.10
C PRO A 53 12.12 -7.23 3.27
N ARG A 54 11.43 -8.01 2.43
CA ARG A 54 9.94 -8.05 2.48
C ARG A 54 9.39 -8.56 3.81
N TYR A 55 10.14 -9.36 4.57
CA TYR A 55 9.65 -9.96 5.81
C TYR A 55 9.79 -9.04 7.03
N SER A 56 10.53 -7.93 6.92
CA SER A 56 10.85 -7.07 8.07
C SER A 56 9.82 -5.97 8.31
N TYR A 57 8.72 -5.95 7.58
CA TYR A 57 7.62 -4.99 7.77
C TYR A 57 6.25 -5.63 7.57
N ILE A 58 5.25 -4.97 8.14
CA ILE A 58 3.81 -5.18 7.92
C ILE A 58 3.33 -4.05 7.01
N LEU A 59 2.61 -4.40 5.94
CA LEU A 59 1.94 -3.44 5.07
C LEU A 59 0.51 -3.23 5.57
N MET A 60 0.23 -2.03 6.07
CA MET A 60 -1.09 -1.65 6.57
C MET A 60 -1.92 -1.03 5.45
N ILE A 61 -2.94 -1.73 4.94
CA ILE A 61 -3.85 -1.14 3.95
C ILE A 61 -4.82 -0.20 4.67
N ASN A 62 -4.65 1.10 4.41
CA ASN A 62 -5.39 2.15 5.12
C ASN A 62 -6.71 2.47 4.43
N SER A 63 -6.66 2.64 3.11
CA SER A 63 -7.77 3.24 2.39
C SER A 63 -7.74 2.96 0.90
N PRO A 64 -8.75 2.28 0.35
CA PRO A 64 -9.06 2.35 -1.07
C PRO A 64 -10.00 3.53 -1.32
N GLU A 65 -9.78 4.28 -2.40
CA GLU A 65 -10.60 5.44 -2.79
C GLU A 65 -10.77 5.52 -4.31
N ILE A 66 -11.88 6.13 -4.75
CA ILE A 66 -12.09 6.46 -6.18
C ILE A 66 -12.05 7.95 -6.35
N TYR A 67 -11.22 8.37 -7.28
CA TYR A 67 -11.12 9.73 -7.77
C TYR A 67 -11.77 9.82 -9.15
N GLU A 68 -12.71 10.74 -9.27
CA GLU A 68 -13.44 11.00 -10.51
C GLU A 68 -13.04 12.38 -11.00
N TYR A 69 -12.40 12.42 -12.15
CA TYR A 69 -12.07 13.64 -12.86
C TYR A 69 -12.89 13.71 -14.16
N GLU A 70 -12.87 14.86 -14.81
CA GLU A 70 -13.71 15.14 -15.99
C GLU A 70 -13.49 14.14 -17.14
N TYR A 71 -12.30 13.57 -17.25
CA TYR A 71 -11.90 12.65 -18.32
C TYR A 71 -11.31 11.33 -17.85
N ASP A 72 -11.02 11.20 -16.55
CA ASP A 72 -10.29 10.05 -16.01
C ASP A 72 -10.88 9.61 -14.67
N ASN A 73 -10.94 8.30 -14.45
CA ASN A 73 -11.45 7.72 -13.22
C ASN A 73 -10.43 6.73 -12.66
N TYR A 74 -10.04 6.93 -11.41
CA TYR A 74 -8.97 6.15 -10.81
C TYR A 74 -9.40 5.46 -9.53
N LEU A 75 -8.98 4.21 -9.36
CA LEU A 75 -8.94 3.53 -8.08
C LEU A 75 -7.55 3.73 -7.49
N GLU A 76 -7.48 4.21 -6.26
CA GLU A 76 -6.23 4.39 -5.53
C GLU A 76 -6.28 3.63 -4.22
N ILE A 77 -5.16 3.04 -3.83
CA ILE A 77 -4.95 2.57 -2.46
C ILE A 77 -3.86 3.40 -1.80
N SER A 78 -4.00 3.58 -0.50
CA SER A 78 -2.96 4.08 0.37
C SER A 78 -2.63 3.05 1.44
N CYS A 79 -1.34 2.85 1.66
CA CYS A 79 -0.77 1.92 2.62
C CYS A 79 0.18 2.64 3.58
N GLY A 80 0.23 2.16 4.82
CA GLY A 80 1.28 2.44 5.78
C GLY A 80 2.23 1.24 5.87
N PHE A 81 3.37 1.47 6.48
CA PHE A 81 4.37 0.45 6.73
C PHE A 81 4.76 0.48 8.20
N GLU A 82 4.72 -0.69 8.84
CA GLU A 82 5.13 -0.85 10.22
C GLU A 82 6.30 -1.84 10.28
N PRO A 83 7.48 -1.43 10.78
CA PRO A 83 8.61 -2.36 10.91
C PRO A 83 8.30 -3.43 11.95
N LYS A 84 8.75 -4.65 11.69
CA LYS A 84 8.71 -5.74 12.67
C LYS A 84 9.93 -5.65 13.57
N MET A 85 9.72 -5.35 14.84
CA MET A 85 10.81 -5.16 15.82
C MET A 85 11.72 -6.38 15.93
N GLU A 86 11.17 -7.59 15.81
CA GLU A 86 11.93 -8.84 15.82
C GLU A 86 12.93 -8.99 14.65
N ASN A 87 12.79 -8.17 13.60
CA ASN A 87 13.64 -8.16 12.41
C ASN A 87 14.34 -6.80 12.20
N ILE A 88 14.41 -5.95 13.23
CA ILE A 88 14.95 -4.59 13.10
C ILE A 88 16.45 -4.59 12.76
N ASP A 89 17.20 -5.58 13.25
CA ASP A 89 18.63 -5.72 12.98
C ASP A 89 18.92 -6.00 11.50
N ASP A 90 17.97 -6.62 10.77
CA ASP A 90 18.12 -6.94 9.34
C ASP A 90 17.92 -5.72 8.43
N ILE A 91 17.43 -4.62 8.99
CA ILE A 91 17.16 -3.35 8.29
C ILE A 91 17.96 -2.17 8.84
N ALA A 92 18.60 -2.34 9.99
CA ALA A 92 19.46 -1.36 10.61
C ALA A 92 20.86 -1.39 10.00
N ILE A 93 21.37 -0.22 9.62
CA ILE A 93 22.75 -0.02 9.18
C ILE A 93 23.32 1.14 10.00
N ASP A 94 24.38 0.87 10.75
CA ASP A 94 25.08 1.87 11.58
C ASP A 94 24.17 2.66 12.55
N GLY A 95 23.15 2.01 13.12
CA GLY A 95 22.21 2.62 14.07
C GLY A 95 21.06 3.41 13.42
N TYR A 96 20.97 3.40 12.09
CA TYR A 96 19.89 4.02 11.33
C TYR A 96 19.14 2.98 10.50
N MET A 97 17.88 3.25 10.20
CA MET A 97 17.05 2.43 9.33
C MET A 97 16.42 3.31 8.23
N VAL A 98 16.41 2.81 7.00
CA VAL A 98 15.70 3.45 5.88
C VAL A 98 14.45 2.67 5.60
N LEU A 99 13.30 3.18 6.05
CA LEU A 99 12.03 2.49 5.96
C LEU A 99 11.08 3.16 4.98
N PRO A 100 10.26 2.38 4.24
CA PRO A 100 9.07 2.94 3.65
C PRO A 100 8.14 3.38 4.80
N THR A 101 7.50 4.53 4.66
CA THR A 101 6.56 5.07 5.67
C THR A 101 5.13 5.09 5.17
N SER A 102 4.96 5.37 3.88
CA SER A 102 3.69 5.31 3.19
C SER A 102 3.87 4.90 1.75
N GLY A 103 2.85 4.28 1.19
CA GLY A 103 2.80 3.87 -0.20
C GLY A 103 1.44 4.21 -0.78
N SER A 104 1.41 4.60 -2.05
CA SER A 104 0.17 4.71 -2.80
C SER A 104 0.35 4.13 -4.19
N ALA A 105 -0.71 3.53 -4.70
CA ALA A 105 -0.77 3.09 -6.08
C ALA A 105 -2.13 3.46 -6.65
N ARG A 106 -2.14 3.77 -7.95
CA ARG A 106 -3.31 4.21 -8.68
C ARG A 106 -3.48 3.39 -9.95
N MET A 107 -4.71 2.97 -10.20
CA MET A 107 -5.14 2.21 -11.37
C MET A 107 -6.20 3.02 -12.11
N ASP A 108 -6.10 3.09 -13.42
CA ASP A 108 -7.19 3.57 -14.28
C ASP A 108 -8.31 2.52 -14.33
N ILE A 109 -9.53 2.95 -14.01
CA ILE A 109 -10.66 2.04 -13.81
C ILE A 109 -11.12 1.41 -15.13
N GLU A 110 -10.98 2.11 -16.25
CA GLU A 110 -11.50 1.65 -17.54
C GLU A 110 -10.55 0.66 -18.23
N SER A 111 -9.26 0.92 -18.17
CA SER A 111 -8.21 0.07 -18.78
C SER A 111 -7.68 -1.00 -17.82
N GLY A 112 -7.78 -0.79 -16.51
CA GLY A 112 -7.15 -1.64 -15.50
C GLY A 112 -5.64 -1.43 -15.39
N GLU A 113 -5.06 -0.44 -16.07
CA GLU A 113 -3.62 -0.18 -16.05
C GLU A 113 -3.20 0.56 -14.77
N ILE A 114 -2.08 0.14 -14.19
CA ILE A 114 -1.43 0.84 -13.08
C ILE A 114 -0.76 2.09 -13.64
N VAL A 115 -1.32 3.26 -13.34
CA VAL A 115 -0.85 4.54 -13.88
C VAL A 115 0.24 5.16 -13.02
N ASN A 116 0.26 4.85 -11.72
CA ASN A 116 1.20 5.46 -10.79
C ASN A 116 1.41 4.61 -9.54
N VAL A 117 2.65 4.57 -9.05
CA VAL A 117 3.04 4.00 -7.75
C VAL A 117 4.00 4.98 -7.10
N ASN A 118 3.77 5.33 -5.84
CA ASN A 118 4.69 6.13 -5.04
C ASN A 118 4.95 5.44 -3.71
N VAL A 119 6.21 5.43 -3.29
CA VAL A 119 6.61 5.02 -1.95
C VAL A 119 7.42 6.15 -1.33
N SER A 120 6.98 6.60 -0.16
CA SER A 120 7.72 7.56 0.64
C SER A 120 8.63 6.82 1.61
N TRP A 121 9.85 7.34 1.77
CA TRP A 121 10.88 6.73 2.60
C TRP A 121 11.36 7.73 3.64
N GLU A 122 11.73 7.23 4.81
CA GLU A 122 12.30 8.02 5.89
C GLU A 122 13.49 7.30 6.51
N GLU A 123 14.48 8.07 6.92
CA GLU A 123 15.60 7.59 7.74
C GLU A 123 15.25 7.83 9.21
N ARG A 124 15.30 6.78 10.03
CA ARG A 124 15.00 6.85 11.48
C ARG A 124 16.15 6.29 12.30
N SER A 125 16.28 6.76 13.55
CA SER A 125 17.21 6.17 14.50
C SER A 125 16.62 4.87 15.04
N VAL A 126 17.43 3.84 15.23
CA VAL A 126 16.99 2.60 15.89
C VAL A 126 16.62 2.86 17.35
N ASP A 127 17.26 3.85 17.98
CA ASP A 127 17.00 4.26 19.38
C ASP A 127 15.56 4.73 19.62
N ASP A 128 14.81 5.09 18.57
CA ASP A 128 13.40 5.51 18.67
C ASP A 128 12.45 4.34 19.03
N TYR A 129 12.94 3.09 19.02
CA TYR A 129 12.15 1.87 19.22
C TYR A 129 12.50 1.07 20.49
N ASP A 130 13.48 1.54 21.28
CA ASP A 130 14.00 0.85 22.49
C ASP A 130 13.32 1.30 23.81
N THR A 131 12.16 1.98 23.75
CA THR A 131 11.37 2.43 24.93
C THR A 131 10.11 1.62 25.17
#